data_AF-A0A0C9T127-F1
#
_entry.id   AF-A0A0C9T127-F1
#
_cell.length_a   1.000
_cell.length_b   1.000
_cell.length_c   1.000
_cell.angle_alpha   90.00
_cell.angle_beta   90.00
_cell.angle_gamma   90.00
#
_symmetry.space_group_name_H-M   'P 1'
#
loop_
_entity.id
_entity.type
_entity.pdbx_description
1 polymer ?
#
loop_
_entity_poly.entity_id
_entity_poly.type
_entity_poly.pdbx_seq_one_letter_code
_entity_poly.pdbx_strand_id
1 'polypeptide(L)' 'MSLDANKEEYPIPLRRRQFPVRLAFCMTINKSQGQSVQYVGLDLRTPVFSHGQLYVALSRARIPDVSRLLFKGNRMI' A
#
# COMPACT_ATOMS: atom_id res chain seq x y z
N MET A 1 19.68 5.74 3.64
CA MET A 1 19.05 6.48 4.75
C MET A 1 18.58 5.46 5.77
N SER A 2 19.51 4.97 6.59
CA SER A 2 19.21 4.10 7.72
C SER A 2 18.61 4.96 8.83
N LEU A 3 17.52 4.50 9.43
CA LEU A 3 16.94 5.11 10.62
C LEU A 3 17.77 4.68 11.83
N ASP A 4 19.05 5.06 11.84
CA ASP A 4 19.88 4.87 13.01
C ASP A 4 19.55 6.03 13.96
N ALA A 5 18.79 5.71 15.01
CA ALA A 5 18.42 6.69 16.03
C ALA A 5 19.70 7.30 16.63
N ASN A 6 19.75 8.63 16.70
CA ASN A 6 20.84 9.35 17.37
C ASN A 6 20.89 8.88 18.83
N LYS A 7 21.98 8.22 19.23
CA LYS A 7 22.15 7.63 20.58
C LYS A 7 22.13 8.69 21.68
N GLU A 8 22.43 9.94 21.36
CA GLU A 8 22.42 11.05 22.31
C GLU A 8 21.00 11.58 22.60
N GLU A 9 20.06 11.37 21.68
CA GLU A 9 18.70 11.91 21.75
C GLU A 9 17.70 10.91 22.38
N TYR A 10 18.03 9.62 22.36
CA TYR A 10 17.19 8.55 22.90
C TYR A 10 18.00 7.63 23.82
N PRO A 11 17.90 7.79 25.16
CA PRO A 11 18.71 7.03 26.12
C PRO A 11 18.38 5.53 26.17
N ILE A 12 17.34 5.08 25.44
CA ILE A 12 16.90 3.69 25.42
C ILE A 12 16.80 3.22 23.95
N PRO A 13 17.57 2.20 23.54
CA PRO A 13 17.43 1.64 22.19
C PRO A 13 16.11 0.87 22.06
N LEU A 14 15.17 1.43 21.31
CA LEU A 14 13.90 0.76 21.00
C LEU A 14 14.14 -0.39 20.01
N ARG A 15 13.90 -1.63 20.46
CA ARG A 15 14.05 -2.83 19.62
C ARG A 15 12.69 -3.46 19.33
N ARG A 16 12.36 -3.60 18.05
CA ARG A 16 11.15 -4.32 17.60
C ARG A 16 11.43 -5.83 17.50
N ARG A 17 10.72 -6.66 18.26
CA ARG A 17 10.68 -8.12 18.11
C ARG A 17 9.34 -8.54 17.54
N GLN A 18 9.31 -8.92 16.27
CA GLN A 18 8.10 -9.34 15.56
C GLN A 18 8.49 -10.29 14.43
N PHE A 19 7.69 -11.33 14.19
CA PHE A 19 7.88 -12.18 13.01
C PHE A 19 7.74 -11.36 11.71
N PRO A 20 8.56 -11.60 10.68
CA PRO A 20 8.52 -10.85 9.43
C PRO A 20 7.34 -11.29 8.53
N VAL A 21 6.14 -11.42 9.10
CA VAL A 21 4.91 -11.82 8.42
C VAL A 21 3.86 -10.74 8.57
N ARG A 22 3.09 -10.50 7.52
CA ARG A 22 1.95 -9.56 7.50
C ARG A 22 0.84 -10.17 6.65
N LEU A 23 -0.40 -9.97 7.05
CA LEU A 23 -1.55 -10.27 6.19
C LEU A 23 -1.44 -9.40 4.92
N ALA A 24 -1.50 -10.04 3.75
CA ALA A 24 -1.25 -9.40 2.46
C ALA A 24 -2.42 -9.49 1.46
N PHE A 25 -3.59 -9.99 1.88
CA PHE A 25 -4.79 -10.05 1.03
C PHE A 25 -5.30 -8.65 0.64
N CYS A 26 -5.24 -7.70 1.58
CA CYS A 26 -5.51 -6.29 1.32
C CYS A 26 -4.30 -5.50 1.80
N MET A 27 -3.81 -4.60 0.94
CA MET A 27 -2.69 -3.73 1.25
C MET A 27 -3.00 -2.31 0.82
N THR A 28 -2.41 -1.35 1.52
CA THR A 28 -2.55 0.06 1.14
C THR A 28 -1.73 0.36 -0.11
N ILE A 29 -2.15 1.36 -0.89
CA ILE A 29 -1.47 1.77 -2.14
C ILE A 29 0.01 2.09 -1.90
N ASN A 30 0.35 2.72 -0.77
CA ASN A 30 1.73 3.03 -0.44
C ASN A 30 2.57 1.77 -0.16
N LYS A 31 1.94 0.67 0.28
CA LYS A 31 2.62 -0.62 0.50
C LYS A 31 2.77 -1.44 -0.78
N SER A 32 1.90 -1.26 -1.77
CA SER A 32 2.02 -1.90 -3.08
C SER A 32 3.02 -1.22 -4.00
N GLN A 33 3.53 -0.03 -3.64
CA GLN A 33 4.55 0.66 -4.42
C GLN A 33 5.82 -0.20 -4.55
N GLY A 34 6.26 -0.44 -5.78
CA GLY A 34 7.42 -1.29 -6.09
C GLY A 34 7.09 -2.77 -6.35
N GLN A 35 5.83 -3.20 -6.18
CA GLN A 35 5.40 -4.58 -6.43
C GLN A 35 4.72 -4.72 -7.80
N SER A 36 4.72 -5.92 -8.37
CA SER A 36 3.88 -6.28 -9.52
C SER A 36 2.88 -7.34 -9.07
N VAL A 37 1.58 -7.07 -9.24
CA VAL A 37 0.51 -7.98 -8.82
C VAL A 37 -0.31 -8.36 -10.05
N GLN A 38 -0.56 -9.65 -10.24
CA GLN A 38 -1.30 -10.14 -11.43
C GLN A 38 -2.79 -9.77 -11.37
N TYR A 39 -3.39 -9.86 -10.19
CA TYR A 39 -4.80 -9.61 -9.94
C TYR A 39 -4.96 -8.60 -8.81
N VAL A 40 -5.65 -7.49 -9.05
CA VAL A 40 -5.82 -6.42 -8.05
C VAL A 40 -7.24 -5.88 -8.06
N GLY A 41 -7.84 -5.75 -6.88
CA GLY A 41 -9.04 -4.94 -6.67
C GLY A 41 -8.66 -3.63 -6.01
N LEU A 42 -9.13 -2.50 -6.55
CA LEU A 42 -8.87 -1.19 -5.96
C LEU A 42 -10.15 -0.65 -5.30
N ASP A 43 -10.07 -0.42 -4.00
CA ASP A 43 -11.14 0.19 -3.23
C ASP A 43 -10.95 1.71 -3.17
N LEU A 44 -11.80 2.44 -3.89
CA LEU A 44 -11.84 3.90 -3.97
C LEU A 44 -13.07 4.48 -3.27
N ARG A 45 -13.69 3.73 -2.34
CA ARG A 45 -14.80 4.25 -1.52
C ARG A 45 -14.36 5.44 -0.65
N THR A 46 -13.10 5.43 -0.23
CA THR A 46 -12.41 6.57 0.38
C THR A 46 -11.60 7.32 -0.68
N PRO A 47 -11.68 8.66 -0.73
CA PRO A 47 -10.92 9.44 -1.68
C PRO A 47 -9.42 9.24 -1.47
N VAL A 48 -8.68 9.09 -2.58
CA VAL A 48 -7.22 9.09 -2.58
C VAL A 48 -6.72 10.45 -2.10
N PHE A 49 -5.88 10.44 -1.07
CA PHE A 49 -5.43 11.63 -0.35
C PHE A 49 -4.37 12.43 -1.11
N SER A 50 -3.69 11.83 -2.09
CA SER A 50 -2.55 12.47 -2.77
C SER A 50 -2.60 12.30 -4.29
N HIS A 51 -2.14 13.34 -4.99
CA HIS A 51 -2.00 13.33 -6.45
C HIS A 51 -1.11 12.16 -6.88
N GLY A 52 -1.54 11.40 -7.89
CA GLY A 52 -0.80 10.26 -8.43
C GLY A 52 -1.01 8.91 -7.72
N GLN A 53 -1.70 8.84 -6.57
CA GLN A 53 -1.95 7.54 -5.91
C GLN A 53 -2.80 6.58 -6.75
N LEU A 54 -3.79 7.10 -7.47
CA LEU A 54 -4.60 6.31 -8.39
C LEU A 54 -3.74 5.73 -9.53
N TYR A 55 -2.85 6.54 -10.09
CA TYR A 55 -1.90 6.09 -11.11
C TYR A 55 -0.92 5.05 -10.58
N VAL A 56 -0.40 5.25 -9.36
CA VAL A 56 0.47 4.28 -8.69
C VAL A 56 -0.28 2.97 -8.45
N ALA A 57 -1.57 2.98 -8.16
CA ALA A 57 -2.35 1.75 -8.00
C ALA A 57 -2.60 1.03 -9.34
N LEU A 58 -3.04 1.76 -10.37
CA LEU A 58 -3.35 1.21 -11.68
C LEU A 58 -2.11 0.69 -12.42
N SER A 59 -0.97 1.37 -12.32
CA SER A 59 0.30 0.95 -12.93
C SER A 59 0.85 -0.38 -12.38
N ARG A 60 0.30 -0.89 -11.28
CA ARG A 60 0.72 -2.15 -10.66
C ARG A 60 -0.13 -3.33 -11.14
N ALA A 61 -1.29 -3.06 -11.72
CA ALA A 61 -2.14 -4.05 -12.37
C ALA A 61 -1.51 -4.42 -13.72
N ARG A 62 -1.14 -5.70 -13.90
CA ARG A 62 -0.59 -6.15 -15.20
C ARG A 62 -1.67 -6.41 -16.25
N ILE A 63 -2.92 -6.62 -15.84
CA ILE A 63 -4.00 -7.03 -16.75
C ILE A 63 -5.20 -6.10 -16.51
N PRO A 64 -5.58 -5.26 -17.50
CA PRO A 64 -6.68 -4.30 -17.35
C PRO A 64 -8.04 -5.00 -17.14
N ASP A 65 -8.26 -6.17 -17.74
CA ASP A 65 -9.52 -6.91 -17.64
C ASP A 65 -9.78 -7.52 -16.25
N VAL A 66 -8.77 -7.57 -15.37
CA VAL A 66 -8.90 -8.17 -14.03
C VAL A 66 -8.77 -7.15 -12.91
N SER A 67 -8.54 -5.88 -13.24
CA SER A 67 -8.58 -4.79 -12.26
C SER A 67 -10.02 -4.38 -11.98
N ARG A 68 -10.58 -4.82 -10.85
CA ARG A 68 -11.92 -4.38 -10.40
C ARG A 68 -11.80 -3.09 -9.61
N LEU A 69 -12.55 -2.06 -10.03
CA LEU A 69 -12.58 -0.77 -9.33
C LEU A 69 -13.89 -0.65 -8.53
N LEU A 70 -13.77 -0.37 -7.24
CA LEU A 70 -14.91 -0.14 -6.36
C LEU A 70 -15.03 1.35 -6.02
N PHE A 71 -16.10 1.99 -6.49
CA PHE A 71 -16.39 3.39 -6.21
C PHE A 71 -17.39 3.56 -5.06
N LYS A 72 -17.40 4.76 -4.45
CA LYS A 72 -18.40 5.14 -3.43
C LYS A 72 -19.79 5.25 -4.09
N GLY A 73 -20.54 4.15 -4.05
CA GLY A 73 -21.88 4.01 -4.62
C GLY A 73 -21.97 2.80 -5.55
N ASN A 74 -22.04 1.59 -4.96
CA ASN A 74 -22.40 0.27 -5.51
C ASN A 74 -22.37 0.06 -7.04
N ARG A 75 -21.37 0.56 -7.75
CA ARG A 75 -21.09 0.24 -9.15
C ARG A 75 -19.71 -0.38 -9.22
N MET A 76 -19.70 -1.70 -9.38
CA MET A 76 -18.55 -2.41 -9.92
C MET A 76 -18.57 -2.22 -11.43
N ILE A 77 -17.46 -1.73 -11.97
CA ILE A 77 -17.15 -1.71 -13.41
C ILE A 77 -16.02 -2.70 -13.65
#